data_AF-A0A133UZN8-F1
#
_entry.id   AF-A0A133UZN8-F1
#
_cell.length_a   1.000
_cell.length_b   1.000
_cell.length_c   1.000
_cell.angle_alpha   90.00
_cell.angle_beta   90.00
_cell.angle_gamma   90.00
#
_symmetry.space_group_name_H-M   'P 1'
#
loop_
_entity.id
_entity.type
_entity.pdbx_description
1 polymer ?
#
loop_
_entity_poly.entity_id
_entity_poly.type
_entity_poly.pdbx_seq_one_letter_code
_entity_poly.pdbx_strand_id
1 'polypeptide(L)'
;MNDLSEVVESYMESAKGLKRFCHRCLNTERYGGNTVLMVVDAAFDSIGLDYFNCIVPKVLEFKERFVEDGSVQSLEDLGNLPHGQVEDLWANERFWNVATSVASHLHELGEGRGLNDRQALRTWAKNADLENWSGNPIGKIHGAGLTTYQYLRMMGGVDTAMPDKIVKRVIEDILEEAGQDMPTEDDVEFVETVDRIAFLTGYRSIELCWMTWLRDFCFLPCFTPRYKI
;
A
#
# COMPACT_ATOMS: atom_id res chain seq x y z
N MET A 1 31.65 9.07 -7.27
CA MET A 1 30.52 9.03 -6.33
C MET A 1 29.60 10.15 -6.77
N ASN A 2 28.41 9.80 -7.22
CA ASN A 2 27.39 10.78 -7.59
C ASN A 2 26.72 11.29 -6.32
N ASP A 3 26.21 12.52 -6.33
CA ASP A 3 25.42 13.02 -5.20
C ASP A 3 24.13 12.19 -5.07
N LEU A 4 23.69 11.89 -3.83
CA LEU A 4 22.47 11.10 -3.60
C LEU A 4 21.25 11.72 -4.30
N SER A 5 21.17 13.05 -4.32
CA SER A 5 20.07 13.76 -4.99
C SER A 5 20.10 13.57 -6.50
N GLU A 6 21.30 13.57 -7.12
CA GLU A 6 21.47 13.35 -8.56
C GLU A 6 21.07 11.91 -8.95
N VAL A 7 21.47 10.92 -8.14
CA VAL A 7 21.08 9.51 -8.37
C VAL A 7 19.56 9.37 -8.26
N VAL A 8 18.95 9.85 -7.17
CA VAL A 8 17.50 9.77 -6.99
C VAL A 8 16.74 10.50 -8.10
N GLU A 9 17.19 11.69 -8.52
CA GLU A 9 16.58 12.44 -9.63
C GLU A 9 16.52 11.60 -10.91
N SER A 10 17.61 10.90 -11.25
CA SER A 10 17.66 10.05 -12.45
C SER A 10 16.64 8.91 -12.43
N TYR A 11 16.35 8.35 -11.25
CA TYR A 11 15.31 7.35 -11.07
C TYR A 11 13.91 7.98 -11.18
N MET A 12 13.73 9.16 -10.60
CA MET A 12 12.47 9.90 -10.58
C MET A 12 12.03 10.40 -11.97
N GLU A 13 12.97 10.77 -12.84
CA GLU A 13 12.68 11.24 -14.21
C GLU A 13 11.89 10.22 -15.06
N SER A 14 12.05 8.93 -14.75
CA SER A 14 11.33 7.84 -15.43
C SER A 14 9.83 7.75 -15.05
N ALA A 15 9.43 8.34 -13.91
CA ALA A 15 8.13 8.12 -13.29
C ALA A 15 7.13 9.27 -13.55
N LYS A 16 6.71 9.46 -14.81
CA LYS A 16 5.72 10.49 -15.18
C LYS A 16 4.39 10.28 -14.45
N GLY A 17 3.85 11.36 -13.87
CA GLY A 17 2.54 11.34 -13.18
C GLY A 17 2.58 10.85 -11.72
N LEU A 18 3.73 10.38 -11.25
CA LEU A 18 3.95 9.87 -9.88
C LEU A 18 3.46 10.84 -8.80
N LYS A 19 3.86 12.11 -8.85
CA LYS A 19 3.46 13.12 -7.83
C LYS A 19 1.94 13.21 -7.66
N ARG A 20 1.19 13.21 -8.78
CA ARG A 20 -0.28 13.24 -8.78
C ARG A 20 -0.86 11.95 -8.21
N PHE A 21 -0.28 10.81 -8.58
CA PHE A 21 -0.69 9.51 -8.08
C PHE A 21 -0.48 9.38 -6.57
N CYS A 22 0.73 9.70 -6.08
CA CYS A 22 1.06 9.71 -4.65
C CYS A 22 0.18 10.69 -3.86
N HIS A 23 -0.12 11.88 -4.42
CA HIS A 23 -1.02 12.83 -3.79
C HIS A 23 -2.42 12.24 -3.57
N ARG A 24 -2.97 11.52 -4.57
CA ARG A 24 -4.25 10.81 -4.41
C ARG A 24 -4.17 9.69 -3.38
N CYS A 25 -3.10 8.90 -3.36
CA CYS A 25 -2.90 7.88 -2.34
C CYS A 25 -2.90 8.49 -0.94
N LEU A 26 -2.18 9.59 -0.72
CA LEU A 26 -2.13 10.28 0.57
C LEU A 26 -3.45 10.91 1.00
N ASN A 27 -4.29 11.28 0.03
CA ASN A 27 -5.65 11.72 0.29
C ASN A 27 -6.62 10.56 0.53
N THR A 28 -6.18 9.29 0.49
CA THR A 28 -7.09 8.13 0.55
C THR A 28 -8.08 8.18 -0.62
N GLU A 29 -7.57 8.40 -1.84
CA GLU A 29 -8.34 8.51 -3.09
C GLU A 29 -7.96 7.45 -4.12
N ARG A 30 -7.11 6.48 -3.77
CA ARG A 30 -6.91 5.26 -4.56
C ARG A 30 -8.25 4.53 -4.75
N TYR A 31 -8.46 3.92 -5.91
CA TYR A 31 -9.74 3.30 -6.29
C TYR A 31 -10.93 4.26 -6.19
N GLY A 32 -10.72 5.54 -6.51
CA GLY A 32 -11.75 6.57 -6.37
C GLY A 32 -12.16 6.87 -4.92
N GLY A 33 -11.32 6.50 -3.94
CA GLY A 33 -11.61 6.66 -2.51
C GLY A 33 -12.38 5.49 -1.90
N ASN A 34 -12.52 4.37 -2.60
CA ASN A 34 -13.16 3.19 -2.06
C ASN A 34 -12.23 2.45 -1.07
N THR A 35 -12.57 2.52 0.21
CA THR A 35 -11.76 1.94 1.30
C THR A 35 -11.78 0.42 1.30
N VAL A 36 -12.89 -0.22 0.91
CA VAL A 36 -12.98 -1.69 0.74
C VAL A 36 -11.90 -2.17 -0.22
N LEU A 37 -11.78 -1.53 -1.38
CA LEU A 37 -10.78 -1.90 -2.39
C LEU A 37 -9.35 -1.64 -1.93
N MET A 38 -9.09 -0.62 -1.10
CA MET A 38 -7.76 -0.42 -0.51
C MET A 38 -7.38 -1.52 0.48
N VAL A 39 -8.34 -2.00 1.30
CA VAL A 39 -8.11 -3.12 2.22
C VAL A 39 -7.88 -4.41 1.45
N VAL A 40 -8.68 -4.67 0.41
CA VAL A 40 -8.52 -5.81 -0.49
C VAL A 40 -7.16 -5.78 -1.19
N ASP A 41 -6.76 -4.65 -1.78
CA ASP A 41 -5.46 -4.45 -2.42
C ASP A 41 -4.30 -4.73 -1.46
N ALA A 42 -4.37 -4.23 -0.23
CA ALA A 42 -3.29 -4.43 0.73
C ALA A 42 -3.17 -5.86 1.27
N ALA A 43 -4.28 -6.59 1.36
CA ALA A 43 -4.24 -8.01 1.70
C ALA A 43 -3.54 -8.83 0.59
N PHE A 44 -3.72 -8.46 -0.67
CA PHE A 44 -3.08 -9.11 -1.82
C PHE A 44 -1.58 -8.84 -1.96
N ASP A 45 -1.06 -7.74 -1.43
CA ASP A 45 0.38 -7.43 -1.54
C ASP A 45 1.25 -8.47 -0.80
N SER A 46 0.67 -9.20 0.16
CA SER A 46 1.37 -10.23 0.94
C SER A 46 1.63 -11.57 0.23
N ILE A 47 1.28 -11.71 -1.06
CA ILE A 47 1.46 -12.96 -1.83
C ILE A 47 2.82 -13.01 -2.56
N GLY A 48 3.51 -11.88 -2.71
CA GLY A 48 4.76 -11.82 -3.51
C GLY A 48 4.55 -12.09 -5.00
N LEU A 49 3.33 -11.87 -5.49
CA LEU A 49 2.99 -11.92 -6.91
C LEU A 49 3.31 -10.58 -7.57
N ASP A 50 3.36 -10.58 -8.91
CA ASP A 50 3.48 -9.34 -9.67
C ASP A 50 2.30 -8.42 -9.36
N TYR A 51 2.59 -7.27 -8.75
CA TYR A 51 1.58 -6.33 -8.29
C TYR A 51 0.62 -5.91 -9.41
N PHE A 52 1.13 -5.61 -10.59
CA PHE A 52 0.32 -5.03 -11.65
C PHE A 52 -0.32 -6.05 -12.57
N ASN A 53 0.33 -7.20 -12.76
CA ASN A 53 -0.18 -8.26 -13.63
C ASN A 53 -1.06 -9.27 -12.88
N CYS A 54 -0.94 -9.37 -11.56
CA CYS A 54 -1.70 -10.33 -10.76
C CYS A 54 -2.62 -9.65 -9.74
N ILE A 55 -2.11 -8.71 -8.93
CA ILE A 55 -2.88 -8.13 -7.83
C ILE A 55 -3.93 -7.15 -8.33
N VAL A 56 -3.52 -6.10 -9.06
CA VAL A 56 -4.44 -5.07 -9.56
C VAL A 56 -5.62 -5.66 -10.35
N PRO A 57 -5.43 -6.61 -11.29
CA PRO A 57 -6.55 -7.24 -11.99
C PRO A 57 -7.53 -7.94 -11.06
N LYS A 58 -7.06 -8.60 -10.00
CA LYS A 58 -7.92 -9.27 -9.02
C LYS A 58 -8.71 -8.30 -8.15
N VAL A 59 -8.11 -7.19 -7.75
CA VAL A 59 -8.83 -6.11 -7.05
C VAL A 59 -9.95 -5.53 -7.92
N LEU A 60 -9.69 -5.39 -9.23
CA LEU A 60 -10.68 -4.88 -10.18
C LEU A 60 -11.78 -5.90 -10.48
N GLU A 61 -11.43 -7.18 -10.60
CA GLU A 61 -12.41 -8.26 -10.72
C GLU A 61 -13.32 -8.33 -9.49
N PHE A 62 -12.77 -8.14 -8.29
CA PHE A 62 -13.55 -7.99 -7.05
C PHE A 62 -14.46 -6.76 -7.09
N LYS A 63 -13.96 -5.60 -7.56
CA LYS A 63 -14.75 -4.38 -7.71
C LYS A 63 -15.97 -4.61 -8.61
N GLU A 64 -15.76 -5.16 -9.79
CA GLU A 64 -16.83 -5.43 -10.77
C GLU A 64 -17.87 -6.39 -10.21
N ARG A 65 -17.44 -7.41 -9.47
CA ARG A 65 -18.33 -8.46 -8.94
C ARG A 65 -19.07 -8.11 -7.66
N PHE A 66 -18.51 -7.29 -6.78
CA PHE A 66 -19.03 -7.12 -5.43
C PHE A 66 -19.24 -5.66 -5.02
N VAL A 67 -18.52 -4.71 -5.62
CA VAL A 67 -18.65 -3.29 -5.27
C VAL A 67 -19.63 -2.60 -6.21
N GLU A 68 -19.52 -2.88 -7.52
CA GLU A 68 -20.38 -2.26 -8.54
C GLU A 68 -21.80 -2.83 -8.55
N ASP A 69 -21.98 -4.09 -8.13
CA ASP A 69 -23.30 -4.71 -7.97
C ASP A 69 -24.01 -4.32 -6.65
N GLY A 70 -23.27 -3.68 -5.73
CA GLY A 70 -23.76 -3.25 -4.42
C GLY A 70 -23.71 -4.31 -3.32
N SER A 71 -23.12 -5.48 -3.55
CA SER A 71 -23.01 -6.55 -2.55
C SER A 71 -22.08 -6.21 -1.37
N VAL A 72 -21.07 -5.37 -1.61
CA VAL A 72 -20.07 -4.92 -0.63
C VAL A 72 -19.87 -3.42 -0.79
N GLN A 73 -20.47 -2.63 0.10
CA GLN A 73 -20.43 -1.16 0.04
C GLN A 73 -19.62 -0.54 1.18
N SER A 74 -19.31 -1.32 2.20
CA SER A 74 -18.64 -0.87 3.42
C SER A 74 -17.62 -1.88 3.93
N LEU A 75 -16.78 -1.45 4.88
CA LEU A 75 -15.90 -2.35 5.62
C LEU A 75 -16.66 -3.37 6.47
N GLU A 76 -17.89 -3.05 6.91
CA GLU A 76 -18.78 -4.00 7.58
C GLU A 76 -19.16 -5.15 6.63
N ASP A 77 -19.58 -4.82 5.41
CA ASP A 77 -19.94 -5.82 4.40
C ASP A 77 -18.75 -6.71 4.06
N LEU A 78 -17.56 -6.10 3.88
CA LEU A 78 -16.34 -6.85 3.61
C LEU A 78 -15.98 -7.79 4.77
N GLY A 79 -16.06 -7.30 6.01
CA GLY A 79 -15.78 -8.11 7.21
C GLY A 79 -16.73 -9.30 7.37
N ASN A 80 -17.96 -9.19 6.87
CA ASN A 80 -18.99 -10.23 6.93
C ASN A 80 -19.05 -11.13 5.68
N LEU A 81 -18.27 -10.86 4.62
CA LEU A 81 -18.34 -11.61 3.38
C LEU A 81 -17.66 -12.99 3.52
N PRO A 82 -18.40 -14.11 3.37
CA PRO A 82 -17.85 -15.45 3.51
C PRO A 82 -16.85 -15.78 2.41
N HIS A 83 -15.75 -16.46 2.76
CA HIS A 83 -14.70 -16.86 1.81
C HIS A 83 -15.25 -17.66 0.61
N GLY A 84 -16.22 -18.55 0.83
CA GLY A 84 -16.83 -19.34 -0.24
C GLY A 84 -17.51 -18.53 -1.35
N GLN A 85 -17.84 -17.25 -1.12
CA GLN A 85 -18.38 -16.38 -2.18
C GLN A 85 -17.28 -15.80 -3.08
N VAL A 86 -16.04 -15.76 -2.60
CA VAL A 86 -14.89 -15.16 -3.29
C VAL A 86 -13.81 -16.18 -3.63
N GLU A 87 -14.00 -17.47 -3.30
CA GLU A 87 -12.99 -18.53 -3.44
C GLU A 87 -12.45 -18.64 -4.88
N ASP A 88 -13.30 -18.41 -5.88
CA ASP A 88 -12.93 -18.45 -7.29
C ASP A 88 -12.09 -17.23 -7.73
N LEU A 89 -12.22 -16.10 -7.04
CA LEU A 89 -11.29 -14.98 -7.15
C LEU A 89 -10.05 -15.18 -6.29
N TRP A 90 -10.22 -15.83 -5.15
CA TRP A 90 -9.31 -15.77 -4.02
C TRP A 90 -9.22 -17.13 -3.32
N ALA A 91 -8.53 -18.09 -3.93
CA ALA A 91 -8.41 -19.44 -3.38
C ALA A 91 -7.65 -19.49 -2.03
N ASN A 92 -6.84 -18.48 -1.72
CA ASN A 92 -6.03 -18.46 -0.51
C ASN A 92 -6.75 -17.80 0.66
N GLU A 93 -7.31 -18.64 1.53
CA GLU A 93 -8.05 -18.28 2.73
C GLU A 93 -7.25 -17.37 3.69
N ARG A 94 -5.92 -17.52 3.76
CA ARG A 94 -5.09 -16.71 4.67
C ARG A 94 -5.17 -15.22 4.33
N PHE A 95 -5.13 -14.87 3.04
CA PHE A 95 -5.17 -13.48 2.61
C PHE A 95 -6.58 -12.91 2.71
N TRP A 96 -7.59 -13.75 2.46
CA TRP A 96 -8.97 -13.37 2.74
C TRP A 96 -9.20 -13.04 4.22
N ASN A 97 -8.65 -13.87 5.12
CA ASN A 97 -8.70 -13.62 6.56
C ASN A 97 -8.02 -12.30 6.95
N VAL A 98 -6.92 -11.91 6.28
CA VAL A 98 -6.31 -10.59 6.48
C VAL A 98 -7.27 -9.47 6.08
N ALA A 99 -7.86 -9.56 4.88
CA ALA A 99 -8.79 -8.54 4.39
C ALA A 99 -10.00 -8.36 5.32
N THR A 100 -10.66 -9.46 5.70
CA THR A 100 -11.85 -9.40 6.56
C THR A 100 -11.50 -8.97 7.99
N SER A 101 -10.38 -9.43 8.55
CA SER A 101 -9.94 -9.02 9.89
C SER A 101 -9.57 -7.54 9.97
N VAL A 102 -8.89 -7.01 8.93
CA VAL A 102 -8.59 -5.58 8.83
C VAL A 102 -9.90 -4.78 8.70
N ALA A 103 -10.81 -5.23 7.84
CA ALA A 103 -12.09 -4.57 7.62
C ALA A 103 -12.93 -4.49 8.90
N SER A 104 -13.09 -5.62 9.61
CA SER A 104 -13.80 -5.68 10.89
C SER A 104 -13.17 -4.77 11.94
N HIS A 105 -11.84 -4.78 12.07
CA HIS A 105 -11.16 -3.90 13.03
C HIS A 105 -11.38 -2.41 12.74
N LEU A 106 -11.26 -2.01 11.48
CA LEU A 106 -11.48 -0.62 11.07
C LEU A 106 -12.95 -0.20 11.21
N HIS A 107 -13.88 -1.09 10.90
CA HIS A 107 -15.31 -0.87 11.12
C HIS A 107 -15.61 -0.66 12.60
N GLU A 108 -15.14 -1.54 13.50
CA GLU A 108 -15.31 -1.39 14.95
C GLU A 108 -14.72 -0.07 15.49
N LEU A 109 -13.54 0.32 15.00
CA LEU A 109 -12.93 1.61 15.32
C LEU A 109 -13.81 2.78 14.84
N GLY A 110 -14.40 2.64 13.66
CA GLY A 110 -15.30 3.62 13.07
C GLY A 110 -16.58 3.80 13.87
N GLU A 111 -17.29 2.70 14.11
CA GLU A 111 -18.51 2.63 14.94
C GLU A 111 -18.27 3.23 16.33
N GLY A 112 -17.20 2.83 17.00
CA GLY A 112 -16.86 3.32 18.35
C GLY A 112 -16.56 4.82 18.42
N ARG A 113 -16.38 5.49 17.28
CA ARG A 113 -16.02 6.92 17.19
C ARG A 113 -16.95 7.75 16.29
N GLY A 114 -17.99 7.14 15.69
CA GLY A 114 -18.87 7.79 14.72
C GLY A 114 -18.14 8.24 13.44
N LEU A 115 -17.18 7.45 12.98
CA LEU A 115 -16.38 7.73 11.77
C LEU A 115 -16.84 6.83 10.62
N ASN A 116 -16.86 7.37 9.40
CA ASN A 116 -17.01 6.54 8.20
C ASN A 116 -15.73 5.75 7.90
N ASP A 117 -15.80 4.76 7.00
CA ASP A 117 -14.67 3.88 6.64
C ASP A 117 -13.38 4.64 6.27
N ARG A 118 -13.50 5.69 5.45
CA ARG A 118 -12.34 6.53 5.07
C ARG A 118 -11.74 7.22 6.29
N GLN A 119 -12.57 7.77 7.17
CA GLN A 119 -12.12 8.41 8.40
C GLN A 119 -11.52 7.39 9.38
N ALA A 120 -12.08 6.19 9.48
CA ALA A 120 -11.56 5.11 10.31
C ALA A 120 -10.17 4.65 9.85
N LEU A 121 -10.00 4.38 8.55
CA LEU A 121 -8.70 4.03 7.96
C LEU A 121 -7.65 5.12 8.22
N ARG A 122 -7.98 6.39 7.95
CA ARG A 122 -7.07 7.52 8.17
C ARG A 122 -6.74 7.71 9.66
N THR A 123 -7.72 7.51 10.53
CA THR A 123 -7.54 7.60 11.98
C THR A 123 -6.64 6.49 12.49
N TRP A 124 -6.86 5.24 12.07
CA TRP A 124 -5.96 4.15 12.40
C TRP A 124 -4.55 4.43 11.89
N ALA A 125 -4.39 4.73 10.59
CA ALA A 125 -3.08 4.89 9.96
C ALA A 125 -2.23 5.98 10.63
N LYS A 126 -2.84 7.12 10.96
CA LYS A 126 -2.15 8.22 11.65
C LYS A 126 -1.66 7.83 13.05
N ASN A 127 -2.35 6.92 13.75
CA ASN A 127 -1.98 6.47 15.09
C ASN A 127 -1.23 5.12 15.07
N ALA A 128 -1.03 4.54 13.90
CA ALA A 128 -0.32 3.28 13.71
C ALA A 128 1.19 3.53 13.79
N ASP A 129 1.80 2.98 14.83
CA ASP A 129 3.23 3.10 15.12
C ASP A 129 4.05 2.12 14.27
N LEU A 130 5.23 2.55 13.80
CA LEU A 130 6.14 1.72 13.02
C LEU A 130 6.91 0.75 13.92
N GLU A 131 7.51 1.24 15.00
CA GLU A 131 8.37 0.43 15.89
C GLU A 131 7.57 -0.68 16.59
N ASN A 132 6.38 -0.36 17.08
CA ASN A 132 5.50 -1.27 17.81
C ASN A 132 4.39 -1.86 16.92
N TRP A 133 4.61 -1.96 15.61
CA TRP A 133 3.60 -2.42 14.64
C TRP A 133 3.02 -3.80 15.01
N SER A 134 3.86 -4.73 15.47
CA SER A 134 3.44 -6.08 15.88
C SER A 134 2.58 -6.11 17.14
N GLY A 135 2.57 -5.00 17.91
CA GLY A 135 1.69 -4.77 19.04
C GLY A 135 0.30 -4.25 18.63
N ASN A 136 0.19 -3.63 17.46
CA ASN A 136 -1.03 -3.04 16.92
C ASN A 136 -2.07 -4.12 16.56
N PRO A 137 -3.39 -3.88 16.74
CA PRO A 137 -4.41 -4.85 16.36
C PRO A 137 -4.28 -5.38 14.93
N ILE A 138 -3.99 -4.51 13.96
CA ILE A 138 -3.80 -4.94 12.57
C ILE A 138 -2.48 -5.71 12.39
N GLY A 139 -1.40 -5.29 13.05
CA GLY A 139 -0.12 -6.01 12.99
C GLY A 139 -0.13 -7.39 13.68
N LYS A 140 -1.13 -7.67 14.53
CA LYS A 140 -1.35 -8.98 15.17
C LYS A 140 -2.16 -9.96 14.31
N ILE A 141 -2.75 -9.50 13.22
CA ILE A 141 -3.54 -10.35 12.34
C ILE A 141 -2.62 -11.39 11.72
N HIS A 142 -2.95 -12.67 11.90
CA HIS A 142 -2.16 -13.75 11.32
C HIS A 142 -2.18 -13.65 9.79
N GLY A 143 -1.01 -13.44 9.18
CA GLY A 143 -0.89 -13.19 7.74
C GLY A 143 -0.55 -11.76 7.36
N ALA A 144 -0.78 -10.78 8.25
CA ALA A 144 -0.37 -9.40 8.02
C ALA A 144 1.10 -9.22 8.45
N GLY A 145 1.97 -8.93 7.48
CA GLY A 145 3.36 -8.54 7.72
C GLY A 145 3.54 -7.02 7.75
N LEU A 146 4.76 -6.56 8.02
CA LEU A 146 5.08 -5.12 8.02
C LEU A 146 4.84 -4.46 6.66
N THR A 147 5.05 -5.16 5.55
CA THR A 147 4.73 -4.66 4.19
C THR A 147 3.25 -4.30 4.07
N THR A 148 2.33 -5.23 4.40
CA THR A 148 0.87 -4.96 4.41
C THR A 148 0.52 -3.83 5.37
N TYR A 149 1.13 -3.81 6.55
CA TYR A 149 0.89 -2.78 7.56
C TYR A 149 1.29 -1.38 7.04
N GLN A 150 2.48 -1.23 6.44
CA GLN A 150 2.92 0.03 5.85
C GLN A 150 2.11 0.42 4.62
N TYR A 151 1.73 -0.54 3.78
CA TYR A 151 0.91 -0.27 2.62
C TYR A 151 -0.48 0.23 3.02
N LEU A 152 -1.10 -0.35 4.05
CA LEU A 152 -2.34 0.17 4.63
C LEU A 152 -2.14 1.57 5.23
N ARG A 153 -1.03 1.83 5.95
CA ARG A 153 -0.72 3.17 6.48
C ARG A 153 -0.64 4.20 5.35
N MET A 154 0.02 3.82 4.25
CA MET A 154 0.12 4.62 3.04
C MET A 154 -1.26 4.94 2.45
N MET A 155 -2.15 3.96 2.34
CA MET A 155 -3.55 4.17 1.90
C MET A 155 -4.36 5.05 2.87
N GLY A 156 -4.08 4.93 4.16
CA GLY A 156 -4.64 5.82 5.19
C GLY A 156 -4.03 7.22 5.22
N GLY A 157 -3.12 7.54 4.29
CA GLY A 157 -2.62 8.88 4.10
C GLY A 157 -1.34 9.23 4.83
N VAL A 158 -0.63 8.23 5.36
CA VAL A 158 0.70 8.41 5.93
C VAL A 158 1.73 8.42 4.81
N ASP A 159 2.60 9.41 4.80
CA ASP A 159 3.77 9.43 3.92
C ASP A 159 4.82 8.46 4.48
N THR A 160 4.92 7.29 3.84
CA THR A 160 5.76 6.17 4.28
C THR A 160 6.15 5.33 3.07
N ALA A 161 7.03 4.36 3.26
CA ALA A 161 7.35 3.33 2.29
C ALA A 161 6.98 1.95 2.85
N MET A 162 6.70 1.00 1.96
CA MET A 162 6.56 -0.40 2.34
C MET A 162 7.86 -1.16 2.00
N PRO A 163 8.38 -2.00 2.90
CA PRO A 163 9.60 -2.78 2.70
C PRO A 163 9.37 -4.00 1.79
N ASP A 164 8.80 -3.79 0.61
CA ASP A 164 8.68 -4.83 -0.42
C ASP A 164 10.04 -5.14 -1.05
N LYS A 165 10.21 -6.38 -1.54
CA LYS A 165 11.45 -6.86 -2.15
C LYS A 165 11.93 -6.04 -3.34
N ILE A 166 11.02 -5.51 -4.17
CA ILE A 166 11.39 -4.66 -5.30
C ILE A 166 11.82 -3.28 -4.78
N VAL A 167 11.05 -2.73 -3.83
CA VAL A 167 11.37 -1.44 -3.20
C VAL A 167 12.74 -1.48 -2.53
N LYS A 168 13.02 -2.53 -1.74
CA LYS A 168 14.31 -2.75 -1.08
C LYS A 168 15.47 -2.74 -2.06
N ARG A 169 15.40 -3.60 -3.08
CA ARG A 169 16.45 -3.71 -4.09
C ARG A 169 16.75 -2.37 -4.76
N VAL A 170 15.71 -1.65 -5.20
CA VAL A 170 15.90 -0.38 -5.91
C VAL A 170 16.50 0.70 -4.99
N ILE A 171 16.11 0.73 -3.72
CA ILE A 171 16.68 1.67 -2.75
C ILE A 171 18.13 1.31 -2.42
N GLU A 172 18.45 0.02 -2.29
CA GLU A 172 19.82 -0.47 -2.11
C GLU A 172 20.70 -0.11 -3.31
N ASP A 173 20.22 -0.30 -4.55
CA ASP A 173 20.93 0.12 -5.77
C ASP A 173 21.21 1.63 -5.76
N ILE A 174 20.24 2.47 -5.37
CA ILE A 174 20.41 3.92 -5.26
C ILE A 174 21.50 4.28 -4.24
N LEU A 175 21.51 3.61 -3.09
CA LEU A 175 22.51 3.84 -2.05
C LEU A 175 23.90 3.42 -2.52
N GLU A 176 24.03 2.27 -3.18
CA GLU A 176 25.29 1.78 -3.76
C GLU A 176 25.83 2.76 -4.82
N GLU A 177 25.00 3.19 -5.77
CA GLU A 177 25.37 4.14 -6.83
C GLU A 177 25.81 5.50 -6.27
N ALA A 178 25.15 5.96 -5.20
CA ALA A 178 25.49 7.19 -4.49
C ALA A 178 26.67 7.03 -3.51
N GLY A 179 27.19 5.81 -3.32
CA GLY A 179 28.23 5.50 -2.32
C GLY A 179 27.80 5.80 -0.88
N GLN A 180 26.51 5.66 -0.57
CA GLN A 180 25.93 5.88 0.75
C GLN A 180 25.86 4.56 1.51
N ASP A 181 26.30 4.58 2.77
CA ASP A 181 26.18 3.46 3.70
C ASP A 181 25.03 3.76 4.68
N MET A 182 23.86 3.21 4.39
CA MET A 182 22.64 3.32 5.22
C MET A 182 22.03 1.94 5.43
N PRO A 183 21.43 1.66 6.60
CA PRO A 183 20.92 0.32 6.93
C PRO A 183 19.65 -0.03 6.14
N THR A 184 19.59 -1.23 5.55
CA THR A 184 18.41 -1.73 4.81
C THR A 184 18.01 -3.18 5.17
N GLU A 185 18.78 -3.82 6.05
CA GLU A 185 18.65 -5.24 6.39
C GLU A 185 17.32 -5.54 7.10
N ASP A 186 17.02 -4.80 8.17
CA ASP A 186 15.75 -4.91 8.88
C ASP A 186 14.65 -4.06 8.19
N ASP A 187 13.41 -4.56 8.20
CA ASP A 187 12.29 -3.88 7.54
C ASP A 187 11.92 -2.53 8.17
N VAL A 188 12.09 -2.37 9.49
CA VAL A 188 11.86 -1.09 10.18
C VAL A 188 12.98 -0.12 9.84
N GLU A 189 14.24 -0.55 9.96
CA GLU A 189 15.41 0.26 9.57
C GLU A 189 15.33 0.69 8.10
N PHE A 190 14.85 -0.19 7.23
CA PHE A 190 14.63 0.13 5.83
C PHE A 190 13.64 1.30 5.64
N VAL A 191 12.50 1.29 6.34
CA VAL A 191 11.51 2.37 6.25
C VAL A 191 12.13 3.69 6.74
N GLU A 192 12.89 3.66 7.82
CA GLU A 192 13.61 4.84 8.34
C GLU A 192 14.68 5.35 7.36
N THR A 193 15.37 4.44 6.67
CA THR A 193 16.33 4.80 5.62
C THR A 193 15.64 5.48 4.44
N VAL A 194 14.47 5.00 4.01
CA VAL A 194 13.70 5.70 2.96
C VAL A 194 13.26 7.08 3.43
N ASP A 195 12.82 7.24 4.68
CA ASP A 195 12.49 8.55 5.26
C ASP A 195 13.71 9.49 5.28
N ARG A 196 14.91 8.96 5.55
CA ARG A 196 16.15 9.73 5.50
C ARG A 196 16.50 10.17 4.08
N ILE A 197 16.35 9.29 3.08
CA ILE A 197 16.55 9.65 1.67
C ILE A 197 15.55 10.74 1.26
N ALA A 198 14.28 10.58 1.64
CA ALA A 198 13.23 11.57 1.39
C ALA A 198 13.61 12.94 1.96
N PHE A 199 14.05 12.98 3.21
CA PHE A 199 14.52 14.21 3.86
C PHE A 199 15.70 14.87 3.12
N LEU A 200 16.70 14.08 2.72
CA LEU A 200 17.91 14.60 2.08
C LEU A 200 17.67 15.10 0.65
N THR A 201 16.72 14.51 -0.06
CA THR A 201 16.46 14.79 -1.48
C THR A 201 15.27 15.72 -1.72
N GLY A 202 14.43 15.94 -0.70
CA GLY A 202 13.21 16.74 -0.80
C GLY A 202 12.04 16.00 -1.46
N TYR A 203 12.21 14.72 -1.80
CA TYR A 203 11.13 13.83 -2.20
C TYR A 203 10.37 13.30 -0.99
N ARG A 204 9.16 12.78 -1.23
CA ARG A 204 8.37 12.09 -0.20
C ARG A 204 8.67 10.60 -0.16
N SER A 205 8.57 9.96 1.00
CA SER A 205 8.79 8.52 1.15
C SER A 205 7.87 7.70 0.25
N ILE A 206 6.60 8.11 0.11
CA ILE A 206 5.65 7.49 -0.82
C ILE A 206 6.10 7.63 -2.28
N GLU A 207 6.75 8.73 -2.65
CA GLU A 207 7.22 8.96 -4.03
C GLU A 207 8.39 8.05 -4.34
N LEU A 208 9.35 7.94 -3.42
CA LEU A 208 10.46 6.99 -3.52
C LEU A 208 9.94 5.56 -3.63
N CYS A 209 8.98 5.17 -2.79
CA CYS A 209 8.38 3.84 -2.79
C CYS A 209 7.71 3.52 -4.14
N TRP A 210 6.81 4.38 -4.63
CA TRP A 210 6.05 4.14 -5.86
C TRP A 210 6.89 4.26 -7.12
N MET A 211 7.96 5.06 -7.10
CA MET A 211 8.91 5.13 -8.21
C MET A 211 9.51 3.75 -8.50
N THR A 212 9.85 2.97 -7.47
CA THR A 212 10.44 1.63 -7.65
C THR A 212 9.52 0.69 -8.43
N TRP A 213 8.21 0.76 -8.16
CA TRP A 213 7.20 -0.04 -8.84
C TRP A 213 6.85 0.49 -10.23
N LEU A 214 6.96 1.79 -10.49
CA LEU A 214 6.58 2.37 -11.78
C LEU A 214 7.71 2.43 -12.80
N ARG A 215 8.98 2.28 -12.37
CA ARG A 215 10.18 2.33 -13.23
C ARG A 215 10.13 1.32 -14.38
N ASP A 216 9.81 0.06 -14.08
CA ASP A 216 9.77 -1.02 -15.08
C ASP A 216 8.50 -1.01 -15.92
N PHE A 217 7.51 -0.21 -15.52
CA PHE A 217 6.20 -0.15 -16.14
C PHE A 217 5.93 1.23 -16.73
N CYS A 218 6.76 1.60 -17.71
CA CYS A 218 6.56 2.78 -18.56
C CYS A 218 5.17 2.86 -19.25
N PHE A 219 4.34 1.82 -19.18
CA PHE A 219 3.06 1.73 -19.91
C PHE A 219 1.93 0.97 -19.18
N LEU A 220 1.83 1.02 -17.85
CA LEU A 220 0.71 0.36 -17.19
C LEU A 220 -0.60 1.18 -17.12
N PRO A 221 -1.75 0.49 -17.10
CA PRO A 221 -3.07 1.08 -17.25
C PRO A 221 -3.51 2.06 -16.15
N CYS A 222 -2.79 2.21 -15.02
CA CYS A 222 -3.14 3.11 -13.91
C CYS A 222 -3.40 4.57 -14.34
N PHE A 223 -2.90 4.97 -15.52
CA PHE A 223 -3.11 6.31 -16.10
C PHE A 223 -4.02 6.32 -17.34
N THR A 224 -4.54 5.16 -17.77
CA THR A 224 -5.48 5.05 -18.90
C THR A 224 -6.93 5.23 -18.44
N PRO A 225 -7.82 5.79 -19.27
CA PRO A 225 -9.23 6.04 -18.90
C PRO A 225 -10.01 4.79 -18.47
N ARG A 226 -9.53 3.60 -18.87
CA ARG A 226 -10.17 2.29 -18.61
C ARG A 226 -9.92 1.78 -17.19
N TYR A 227 -8.89 2.29 -16.51
CA TYR A 227 -8.47 1.88 -15.17
C TYR A 227 -8.12 3.12 -14.33
N LYS A 228 -9.10 4.01 -14.13
CA LYS A 228 -8.97 5.09 -13.13
C LYS A 228 -8.94 4.48 -11.73
N ILE A 229 -7.78 3.96 -11.33
CA ILE A 229 -7.40 3.62 -9.96
C ILE A 229 -7.08 4.91 -9.24
#